data_AF-A0A3D3MHE5-F1
#
_entry.id   AF-A0A3D3MHE5-F1
#
_cell.length_a   1.000
_cell.length_b   1.000
_cell.length_c   1.000
_cell.angle_alpha   90.00
_cell.angle_beta   90.00
_cell.angle_gamma   90.00
#
_symmetry.space_group_name_H-M   'P 1'
#
loop_
_entity.id
_entity.type
_entity.pdbx_description
1 polymer ?
#
loop_
_entity_poly.entity_id
_entity_poly.type
_entity_poly.pdbx_seq_one_letter_code
_entity_poly.pdbx_strand_id
1 'polypeptide(L)'
;MLPTPAVPVVSVIAGTATISNYNSAYTYVFSPAGPSVGTGGLISGMIAGTSYTVTAKNGSCTSAASTSFSFLCTKPGDFSSAGVPTKFGITVQQKQAGWPESIPNGFITLESKTKGLVITRVQNQTVIADPKEGMLIYDIDAACVKLYNGTLWNCIQRSCNN
;
A
#
# COMPACT_ATOMS: atom_id res chain seq x y z
N MET A 1 -2.96 -15.24 41.21
CA MET A 1 -3.78 -14.63 40.13
C MET A 1 -2.84 -14.00 39.14
N LEU A 2 -3.02 -14.28 37.86
CA LEU A 2 -2.15 -13.76 36.80
C LEU A 2 -2.64 -12.35 36.42
N PRO A 3 -1.78 -11.33 36.31
CA PRO A 3 -2.25 -9.97 36.08
C PRO A 3 -2.83 -9.83 34.66
N THR A 4 -3.89 -9.03 34.54
CA THR A 4 -4.42 -8.64 33.24
C THR A 4 -3.35 -7.86 32.47
N PRO A 5 -3.01 -8.26 31.24
CA PRO A 5 -2.04 -7.54 30.43
C PRO A 5 -2.49 -6.12 30.14
N ALA A 6 -1.53 -5.20 30.01
CA ALA A 6 -1.79 -3.87 29.47
C ALA A 6 -2.25 -3.96 28.01
N VAL A 7 -2.99 -2.94 27.54
CA VAL A 7 -3.39 -2.85 26.13
C VAL A 7 -2.15 -2.79 25.24
N PRO A 8 -2.04 -3.62 24.19
CA PRO A 8 -0.90 -3.57 23.28
C PRO A 8 -0.80 -2.20 22.59
N VAL A 9 0.41 -1.65 22.54
CA VAL A 9 0.72 -0.41 21.83
C VAL A 9 1.49 -0.77 20.58
N VAL A 10 0.90 -0.53 19.42
CA VAL A 10 1.49 -0.87 18.12
C VAL A 10 2.07 0.38 17.48
N SER A 11 3.33 0.30 17.06
CA SER A 11 4.00 1.29 16.24
C SER A 11 4.17 0.74 14.83
N VAL A 12 3.86 1.55 13.81
CA VAL A 12 4.06 1.21 12.40
C VAL A 12 4.97 2.25 11.76
N ILE A 13 6.16 1.83 11.35
CA ILE A 13 7.18 2.71 10.75
C ILE A 13 7.69 2.06 9.47
N ALA A 14 7.61 2.80 8.36
CA ALA A 14 8.16 2.38 7.06
C ALA A 14 7.80 0.94 6.65
N GLY A 15 6.54 0.53 6.88
CA GLY A 15 6.05 -0.81 6.53
C GLY A 15 6.35 -1.90 7.57
N THR A 16 7.02 -1.58 8.68
CA THR A 16 7.29 -2.50 9.79
C THR A 16 6.36 -2.19 10.96
N ALA A 17 5.68 -3.20 11.50
CA ALA A 17 4.81 -3.06 12.67
C ALA A 17 5.41 -3.79 13.88
N THR A 18 5.46 -3.11 15.03
CA THR A 18 6.02 -3.65 16.27
C THR A 18 5.14 -3.32 17.47
N ILE A 19 4.97 -4.28 18.38
CA ILE A 19 4.35 -4.06 19.68
C ILE A 19 5.41 -3.49 20.62
N SER A 20 5.30 -2.21 20.98
CA SER A 20 6.32 -1.52 21.77
C SER A 20 6.35 -1.97 23.24
N ASN A 21 5.21 -2.38 23.79
CA ASN A 21 5.10 -2.99 25.12
C ASN A 21 5.07 -4.53 25.06
N TYR A 22 5.86 -5.11 24.15
CA TYR A 22 5.96 -6.56 24.00
C TYR A 22 6.45 -7.25 25.28
N ASN A 23 5.85 -8.39 25.60
CA ASN A 23 6.27 -9.29 26.66
C ASN A 23 6.27 -10.74 26.14
N SER A 24 7.41 -11.42 26.26
CA SER A 24 7.58 -12.79 25.77
C SER A 24 6.74 -13.84 26.50
N ALA A 25 6.23 -13.54 27.69
CA ALA A 25 5.33 -14.42 28.43
C ALA A 25 3.88 -14.35 27.93
N TYR A 26 3.53 -13.39 27.07
CA TYR A 26 2.17 -13.17 26.59
C TYR A 26 1.98 -13.72 25.18
N THR A 27 0.77 -14.21 24.92
CA THR A 27 0.34 -14.56 23.56
C THR A 27 -0.49 -13.44 22.97
N TYR A 28 -0.24 -13.09 21.72
CA TYR A 28 -0.92 -11.99 21.03
C TYR A 28 -1.90 -12.53 19.99
N VAL A 29 -3.13 -12.04 20.02
CA VAL A 29 -4.21 -12.49 19.12
C VAL A 29 -4.71 -11.32 18.30
N PHE A 30 -4.67 -11.47 16.98
CA PHE A 30 -5.08 -10.46 16.01
C PHE A 30 -6.51 -10.68 15.51
N SER A 31 -7.17 -9.58 15.18
CA SER A 31 -8.44 -9.57 14.44
C SER A 31 -8.35 -8.55 13.30
N PRO A 32 -8.48 -8.97 12.03
CA PRO A 32 -8.61 -10.35 11.54
C PRO A 32 -7.40 -11.25 11.86
N ALA A 33 -7.60 -12.57 11.82
CA ALA A 33 -6.51 -13.53 11.99
C ALA A 33 -5.54 -13.51 10.79
N GLY A 34 -4.31 -14.00 10.99
CA GLY A 34 -3.26 -14.05 9.96
C GLY A 34 -1.91 -13.57 10.46
N PRO A 35 -1.82 -12.39 11.11
CA PRO A 35 -0.55 -11.90 11.63
C PRO A 35 -0.03 -12.70 12.83
N SER A 36 1.29 -12.71 12.99
CA SER A 36 1.98 -13.32 14.13
C SER A 36 3.04 -12.37 14.73
N VAL A 37 3.24 -12.47 16.04
CA VAL A 37 4.28 -11.71 16.76
C VAL A 37 5.52 -12.58 16.94
N GLY A 38 6.65 -12.14 16.41
CA GLY A 38 7.96 -12.71 16.64
C GLY A 38 8.68 -12.11 17.85
N THR A 39 9.91 -12.56 18.08
CA THR A 39 10.77 -12.01 19.15
C THR A 39 10.93 -10.50 19.02
N GLY A 40 10.89 -9.79 20.14
CA GLY A 40 11.00 -8.33 20.16
C GLY A 40 9.74 -7.58 19.73
N GLY A 41 8.60 -8.28 19.60
CA GLY A 41 7.32 -7.64 19.29
C GLY A 41 7.08 -7.39 17.80
N LEU A 42 7.95 -7.89 16.92
CA LEU A 42 7.82 -7.72 15.48
C LEU A 42 6.58 -8.45 14.96
N ILE A 43 5.69 -7.73 14.27
CA ILE A 43 4.49 -8.28 13.66
C ILE A 43 4.80 -8.67 12.20
N SER A 44 4.43 -9.89 11.82
CA SER A 44 4.62 -10.46 10.49
C SER A 44 3.31 -11.07 9.97
N GLY A 45 3.21 -11.36 8.67
CA GLY A 45 2.01 -11.99 8.08
C GLY A 45 0.81 -11.07 7.91
N MET A 46 0.97 -9.76 8.11
CA MET A 46 -0.09 -8.79 7.82
C MET A 46 -0.31 -8.66 6.30
N ILE A 47 -1.55 -8.43 5.90
CA ILE A 47 -1.92 -8.05 4.52
C ILE A 47 -1.94 -6.53 4.42
N ALA A 48 -1.20 -5.96 3.45
CA ALA A 48 -1.08 -4.52 3.29
C ALA A 48 -2.45 -3.86 3.04
N GLY A 49 -2.71 -2.75 3.73
CA GLY A 49 -3.99 -2.04 3.66
C GLY A 49 -5.15 -2.71 4.41
N THR A 50 -4.94 -3.86 5.04
CA THR A 50 -5.93 -4.46 5.96
C THR A 50 -5.75 -3.88 7.36
N SER A 51 -6.85 -3.45 7.97
CA SER A 51 -6.88 -2.95 9.35
C SER A 51 -6.95 -4.11 10.35
N TYR A 52 -6.07 -4.09 11.34
CA TYR A 52 -6.00 -5.08 12.41
C TYR A 52 -6.12 -4.43 13.78
N THR A 53 -6.63 -5.20 14.74
CA THR A 53 -6.46 -4.94 16.18
C THR A 53 -5.76 -6.13 16.82
N VAL A 54 -5.09 -5.90 17.95
CA VAL A 54 -4.40 -6.96 18.70
C VAL A 54 -4.76 -6.91 20.17
N THR A 55 -4.90 -8.09 20.78
CA THR A 55 -5.07 -8.29 22.23
C THR A 55 -3.90 -9.10 22.78
N ALA A 56 -3.50 -8.83 24.02
CA ALA A 56 -2.51 -9.63 24.74
C ALA A 56 -3.23 -10.56 25.74
N LYS A 57 -2.76 -11.80 25.81
CA LYS A 57 -3.25 -12.80 26.77
C LYS A 57 -2.12 -13.31 27.65
N ASN A 58 -2.43 -13.44 28.94
CA ASN A 58 -1.59 -14.07 29.94
C ASN A 58 -2.45 -15.13 30.64
N GLY A 59 -2.29 -16.40 30.26
CA GLY A 59 -3.21 -17.47 30.62
C GLY A 59 -4.65 -17.18 30.18
N SER A 60 -5.59 -17.12 31.13
CA SER A 60 -7.01 -16.78 30.87
C SER A 60 -7.31 -15.29 30.87
N CYS A 61 -6.38 -14.42 31.32
CA CYS A 61 -6.58 -12.98 31.38
C CYS A 61 -6.27 -12.34 30.02
N THR A 62 -7.21 -11.53 29.50
CA THR A 62 -7.10 -10.88 28.19
C THR A 62 -7.19 -9.36 28.36
N SER A 63 -6.34 -8.60 27.65
CA SER A 63 -6.38 -7.14 27.63
C SER A 63 -7.55 -6.60 26.79
N ALA A 64 -7.84 -5.29 26.89
CA ALA A 64 -8.56 -4.60 25.83
C ALA A 64 -7.76 -4.62 24.50
N ALA A 65 -8.47 -4.44 23.39
CA ALA A 65 -7.87 -4.38 22.06
C ALA A 65 -7.07 -3.09 21.85
N SER A 66 -6.00 -3.18 21.05
CA SER A 66 -5.25 -2.00 20.59
C SER A 66 -6.13 -1.06 19.77
N THR A 67 -5.62 0.16 19.55
CA THR A 67 -6.12 1.00 18.44
C THR A 67 -5.97 0.25 17.12
N SER A 68 -6.86 0.51 16.17
CA SER A 68 -6.78 -0.08 14.83
C SER A 68 -5.53 0.43 14.11
N PHE A 69 -4.77 -0.48 13.51
CA PHE A 69 -3.58 -0.16 12.74
C PHE A 69 -3.56 -0.96 11.43
N SER A 70 -2.91 -0.39 10.43
CA SER A 70 -2.59 -1.07 9.18
C SER A 70 -1.17 -0.72 8.79
N PHE A 71 -0.56 -1.55 7.95
CA PHE A 71 0.69 -1.18 7.30
C PHE A 71 0.44 -1.00 5.80
N LEU A 72 1.23 -0.10 5.22
CA LEU A 72 1.27 0.12 3.78
C LEU A 72 2.68 -0.21 3.31
N CYS A 73 2.77 -0.96 2.22
CA CYS A 73 4.03 -1.20 1.52
C CYS A 73 4.44 0.06 0.75
N THR A 74 5.03 1.03 1.44
CA THR A 74 5.60 2.23 0.82
C THR A 74 7.03 2.39 1.28
N LYS A 75 7.97 2.46 0.33
CA LYS A 75 9.33 2.92 0.63
C LYS A 75 9.27 4.42 0.96
N PRO A 76 9.97 4.90 2.00
CA PRO A 76 10.16 6.33 2.19
C PRO A 76 10.75 6.97 0.92
N GLY A 77 10.49 8.25 0.72
CA GLY A 77 11.17 9.00 -0.35
C GLY A 77 12.67 8.98 -0.11
N ASP A 78 13.43 8.71 -1.18
CA ASP A 78 14.89 8.90 -1.17
C ASP A 78 15.19 10.36 -1.51
N PHE A 79 15.79 11.07 -0.55
CA PHE A 79 16.21 12.46 -0.69
C PHE A 79 17.74 12.60 -0.71
N SER A 80 18.47 11.48 -0.75
CA SER A 80 19.94 11.47 -0.72
C SER A 80 20.55 11.79 -2.08
N SER A 81 19.81 11.60 -3.17
CA SER A 81 20.21 11.94 -4.53
C SER A 81 19.31 12.99 -5.15
N ALA A 82 19.89 13.89 -5.94
CA ALA A 82 19.11 14.79 -6.80
C ALA A 82 18.28 13.97 -7.80
N GLY A 83 17.06 14.42 -8.07
CA GLY A 83 16.17 13.70 -8.95
C GLY A 83 16.54 13.75 -10.41
N VAL A 84 16.33 12.65 -11.13
CA VAL A 84 16.58 12.58 -12.58
C VAL A 84 15.45 13.32 -13.32
N PRO A 85 15.76 14.10 -14.38
CA PRO A 85 14.74 14.76 -15.20
C PRO A 85 13.73 13.78 -15.81
N THR A 86 12.44 14.07 -15.67
CA THR A 86 11.38 13.30 -16.34
C THR A 86 11.50 13.45 -17.85
N LYS A 87 11.46 12.33 -18.59
CA LYS A 87 11.65 12.32 -20.06
C LYS A 87 10.36 12.23 -20.87
N PHE A 88 9.26 11.84 -20.24
CA PHE A 88 7.96 11.73 -20.90
C PHE A 88 6.91 12.55 -20.17
N GLY A 89 6.12 13.30 -20.92
CA GLY A 89 5.00 14.03 -20.33
C GLY A 89 3.90 14.37 -21.32
N ILE A 90 2.72 14.61 -20.78
CA ILE A 90 1.53 15.08 -21.50
C ILE A 90 1.07 16.39 -20.85
N THR A 91 0.92 17.44 -21.65
CA THR A 91 0.40 18.74 -21.18
C THR A 91 -0.72 19.22 -22.08
N VAL A 92 -1.75 19.82 -21.45
CA VAL A 92 -2.77 20.62 -22.16
C VAL A 92 -2.54 22.12 -21.99
N GLN A 93 -1.41 22.51 -21.40
CA GLN A 93 -0.94 23.89 -21.32
C GLN A 93 -0.04 24.20 -22.52
N GLN A 94 0.34 25.47 -22.67
CA GLN A 94 1.44 25.84 -23.55
C GLN A 94 2.73 25.21 -23.01
N LYS A 95 3.36 24.33 -23.78
CA LYS A 95 4.62 23.69 -23.41
C LYS A 95 5.69 24.75 -23.14
N GLN A 96 6.15 24.82 -21.90
CA GLN A 96 7.23 25.72 -21.50
C GLN A 96 8.60 25.16 -21.91
N ALA A 97 9.58 26.04 -22.10
CA ALA A 97 10.95 25.63 -22.34
C ALA A 97 11.48 24.82 -21.14
N GLY A 98 12.19 23.72 -21.40
CA GLY A 98 12.67 22.81 -20.37
C GLY A 98 11.62 21.83 -19.82
N TRP A 99 10.37 21.92 -20.25
CA TRP A 99 9.34 20.92 -19.88
C TRP A 99 9.43 19.68 -20.79
N PRO A 100 9.30 18.44 -20.26
CA PRO A 100 8.99 18.07 -18.85
C PRO A 100 10.23 17.89 -17.97
N GLU A 101 11.45 18.09 -18.50
CA GLU A 101 12.71 17.80 -17.81
C GLU A 101 12.93 18.64 -16.54
N SER A 102 12.30 19.82 -16.45
CA SER A 102 12.29 20.66 -15.26
C SER A 102 11.49 20.08 -14.09
N ILE A 103 10.82 18.95 -14.28
CA ILE A 103 10.08 18.22 -13.26
C ILE A 103 10.88 16.94 -12.97
N PRO A 104 11.78 16.94 -11.97
CA PRO A 104 12.59 15.77 -11.65
C PRO A 104 11.78 14.71 -10.89
N ASN A 105 12.30 13.48 -10.82
CA ASN A 105 11.72 12.35 -10.08
C ASN A 105 10.37 11.80 -10.58
N GLY A 106 9.93 12.21 -11.77
CA GLY A 106 8.79 11.60 -12.44
C GLY A 106 9.22 10.55 -13.46
N PHE A 107 8.47 9.45 -13.56
CA PHE A 107 8.51 8.59 -14.74
C PHE A 107 7.69 9.20 -15.88
N ILE A 108 6.57 9.83 -15.54
CA ILE A 108 5.64 10.50 -16.45
C ILE A 108 5.17 11.80 -15.79
N THR A 109 5.18 12.90 -16.53
CA THR A 109 4.57 14.16 -16.10
C THR A 109 3.22 14.36 -16.79
N LEU A 110 2.16 14.60 -16.03
CA LEU A 110 0.86 15.03 -16.56
C LEU A 110 0.54 16.43 -16.06
N GLU A 111 0.26 17.36 -16.97
CA GLU A 111 0.01 18.76 -16.61
C GLU A 111 -1.34 19.27 -17.15
N SER A 112 -2.17 19.75 -16.22
CA SER A 112 -3.40 20.48 -16.52
C SER A 112 -3.80 21.37 -15.35
N LYS A 113 -4.40 22.52 -15.64
CA LYS A 113 -5.00 23.41 -14.62
C LYS A 113 -6.46 23.10 -14.31
N THR A 114 -7.17 22.47 -15.25
CA THR A 114 -8.65 22.34 -15.18
C THR A 114 -9.18 20.98 -15.61
N LYS A 115 -8.33 20.05 -16.06
CA LYS A 115 -8.73 18.72 -16.54
C LYS A 115 -8.10 17.64 -15.67
N GLY A 116 -8.86 16.58 -15.43
CA GLY A 116 -8.35 15.36 -14.80
C GLY A 116 -7.86 14.35 -15.83
N LEU A 117 -7.05 13.39 -15.39
CA LEU A 117 -6.79 12.15 -16.12
C LEU A 117 -8.00 11.23 -15.96
N VAL A 118 -8.56 10.77 -17.06
CA VAL A 118 -9.60 9.73 -17.06
C VAL A 118 -8.98 8.45 -17.62
N ILE A 119 -8.98 7.39 -16.81
CA ILE A 119 -8.66 6.04 -17.29
C ILE A 119 -9.92 5.50 -17.96
N THR A 120 -9.78 4.95 -19.17
CA THR A 120 -10.90 4.38 -19.93
C THR A 120 -11.64 3.34 -19.09
N ARG A 121 -12.95 3.52 -18.95
CA ARG A 121 -13.83 2.61 -18.20
C ARG A 121 -14.51 1.65 -19.16
N VAL A 122 -14.52 0.37 -18.85
CA VAL A 122 -15.17 -0.68 -19.65
C VAL A 122 -15.97 -1.61 -18.76
N GLN A 123 -16.97 -2.31 -19.31
CA GLN A 123 -17.77 -3.26 -18.54
C GLN A 123 -16.87 -4.29 -17.84
N ASN A 124 -16.01 -4.95 -18.63
CA ASN A 124 -14.93 -5.80 -18.15
C ASN A 124 -13.85 -5.97 -19.24
N GLN A 125 -12.75 -6.65 -18.93
CA GLN A 125 -11.63 -6.79 -19.87
C GLN A 125 -11.97 -7.49 -21.21
N THR A 126 -13.07 -8.24 -21.31
CA THR A 126 -13.37 -9.02 -22.53
C THR A 126 -13.81 -8.15 -23.71
N VAL A 127 -14.16 -6.88 -23.47
CA VAL A 127 -14.53 -5.94 -24.55
C VAL A 127 -13.30 -5.38 -25.28
N ILE A 128 -12.09 -5.61 -24.77
CA ILE A 128 -10.85 -5.18 -25.40
C ILE A 128 -10.40 -6.25 -26.40
N ALA A 129 -10.62 -6.01 -27.69
CA ALA A 129 -10.31 -6.98 -28.75
C ALA A 129 -8.79 -7.16 -29.01
N ASP A 130 -7.99 -6.10 -28.84
CA ASP A 130 -6.55 -6.10 -29.12
C ASP A 130 -5.78 -5.44 -27.95
N PRO A 131 -5.59 -6.14 -26.83
CA PRO A 131 -4.90 -5.59 -25.67
C PRO A 131 -3.39 -5.41 -25.93
N LYS A 132 -2.82 -4.29 -25.48
CA LYS A 132 -1.38 -3.99 -25.59
C LYS A 132 -0.74 -3.98 -24.21
N GLU A 133 0.48 -4.50 -24.11
CA GLU A 133 1.24 -4.50 -22.86
C GLU A 133 1.33 -3.07 -22.30
N GLY A 134 1.08 -2.95 -20.99
CA GLY A 134 1.03 -1.66 -20.30
C GLY A 134 -0.32 -0.93 -20.38
N MET A 135 -1.30 -1.46 -21.11
CA MET A 135 -2.64 -0.87 -21.18
C MET A 135 -3.31 -0.87 -19.79
N LEU A 136 -3.91 0.28 -19.44
CA LEU A 136 -4.69 0.50 -18.22
C LEU A 136 -6.16 0.69 -18.55
N ILE A 137 -7.02 -0.01 -17.81
CA ILE A 137 -8.48 0.15 -17.88
C ILE A 137 -9.05 0.23 -16.46
N TYR A 138 -10.19 0.88 -16.30
CA TYR A 138 -11.05 0.65 -15.15
C TYR A 138 -12.13 -0.36 -15.55
N ASP A 139 -12.10 -1.52 -14.91
CA ASP A 139 -13.03 -2.61 -15.12
C ASP A 139 -14.21 -2.48 -14.13
N ILE A 140 -15.42 -2.32 -14.65
CA ILE A 140 -16.61 -2.04 -13.85
C ILE A 140 -17.05 -3.28 -13.07
N ASP A 141 -17.08 -4.45 -13.70
CA ASP A 141 -17.49 -5.70 -13.05
C ASP A 141 -16.54 -6.10 -11.91
N ALA A 142 -15.24 -5.88 -12.09
CA ALA A 142 -14.23 -6.14 -11.06
C ALA A 142 -13.99 -4.97 -10.09
N ALA A 143 -14.62 -3.81 -10.34
CA ALA A 143 -14.46 -2.57 -9.57
C ALA A 143 -13.00 -2.17 -9.29
N CYS A 144 -12.10 -2.37 -10.27
CA CYS A 144 -10.66 -2.14 -10.10
C CYS A 144 -10.01 -1.55 -11.36
N VAL A 145 -8.87 -0.88 -11.21
CA VAL A 145 -7.99 -0.56 -12.35
C VAL A 145 -7.22 -1.82 -12.70
N LYS A 146 -7.30 -2.28 -13.96
CA LYS A 146 -6.52 -3.41 -14.46
C LYS A 146 -5.38 -2.95 -15.35
N LEU A 147 -4.26 -3.67 -15.26
CA LEU A 147 -3.11 -3.58 -16.16
C LEU A 147 -3.02 -4.86 -17.00
N TYR A 148 -2.82 -4.72 -18.30
CA TYR A 148 -2.45 -5.83 -19.16
C TYR A 148 -0.92 -5.99 -19.21
N ASN A 149 -0.41 -7.13 -18.76
CA ASN A 149 1.04 -7.39 -18.70
C ASN A 149 1.61 -8.01 -19.98
N GLY A 150 0.87 -7.92 -21.10
CA GLY A 150 1.22 -8.58 -22.36
C GLY A 150 0.63 -9.99 -22.52
N THR A 151 0.08 -10.57 -21.45
CA THR A 151 -0.56 -11.90 -21.49
C THR A 151 -1.91 -11.92 -20.79
N LEU A 152 -1.99 -11.37 -19.58
CA LEU A 152 -3.16 -11.41 -18.70
C LEU A 152 -3.50 -10.01 -18.17
N TRP A 153 -4.78 -9.83 -17.86
CA TRP A 153 -5.30 -8.67 -17.16
C TRP A 153 -5.29 -8.91 -15.65
N ASN A 154 -4.67 -8.01 -14.90
CA ASN A 154 -4.61 -8.08 -13.44
C ASN A 154 -5.12 -6.79 -12.82
N CYS A 155 -5.94 -6.87 -11.77
CA CYS A 155 -6.22 -5.71 -10.93
C CYS A 155 -4.89 -5.22 -10.33
N ILE A 156 -4.65 -3.92 -10.40
CA ILE A 156 -3.51 -3.32 -9.73
C ILE A 156 -3.77 -3.40 -8.23
N GLN A 157 -2.92 -4.17 -7.55
CA GLN A 157 -2.97 -4.34 -6.10
C GLN A 157 -1.68 -3.80 -5.50
N ARG A 158 -1.80 -3.19 -4.31
CA ARG A 158 -0.62 -2.83 -3.54
C ARG A 158 0.05 -4.11 -3.08
N SER A 159 1.33 -4.24 -3.36
CA SER A 159 2.17 -5.38 -2.97
C SER A 159 3.46 -4.88 -2.35
N CYS A 160 4.07 -5.71 -1.51
CA CYS A 160 5.41 -5.48 -0.97
C CYS A 160 6.41 -6.12 -1.93
N ASN A 161 6.83 -5.33 -2.92
CA ASN A 161 7.88 -5.74 -3.85
C ASN A 161 9.20 -5.23 -3.28
N ASN A 162 10.10 -6.16 -2.94
CA ASN A 162 11.43 -5.83 -2.42
C ASN A 162 12.27 -5.14 -3.50
#